data_AF-A0A6I1EN47-F1
#
_entry.id   AF-A0A6I1EN47-F1
#
_cell.length_a   1.000
_cell.length_b   1.000
_cell.length_c   1.000
_cell.angle_alpha   90.00
_cell.angle_beta   90.00
_cell.angle_gamma   90.00
#
_symmetry.space_group_name_H-M   'P 1'
#
loop_
_entity.id
_entity.type
_entity.pdbx_description
1 polymer ?
#
loop_
_entity_poly.entity_id
_entity_poly.type
_entity_poly.pdbx_seq_one_letter_code
_entity_poly.pdbx_strand_id
1 'polypeptide(L)'
;MRNRIEESYRVSKSELDGDRARVWSMRKVRGKELCRMVALGYHFYLQTAINKVRLEAARLAADESLTQQDRKACDGVRKWLEATTLRGLMAWFNCVETVTVQNEFARKRWSTEMIKRDQLFLKMLYSEEVQTFNAKDLEETLPAEDSE
;
A
#
# COMPACT_ATOMS: atom_id res chain seq x y z
N MET A 1 -17.35 11.63 -9.33
CA MET A 1 -16.16 12.46 -9.69
C MET A 1 -15.72 13.50 -8.64
N ARG A 2 -16.64 14.24 -7.99
CA ARG A 2 -16.31 15.31 -7.02
C ARG A 2 -15.51 14.84 -5.79
N ASN A 3 -15.95 13.76 -5.13
CA ASN A 3 -15.26 13.22 -3.94
C ASN A 3 -13.81 12.81 -4.24
N ARG A 4 -13.50 12.41 -5.49
CA ARG A 4 -12.15 11.99 -5.94
C ARG A 4 -11.18 13.16 -6.00
N ILE A 5 -11.68 14.26 -6.52
CA ILE A 5 -10.95 15.52 -6.62
C ILE A 5 -10.68 16.04 -5.20
N GLU A 6 -11.69 15.99 -4.32
CA GLU A 6 -11.56 16.39 -2.92
C GLU A 6 -10.56 15.52 -2.15
N GLU A 7 -10.55 14.19 -2.35
CA GLU A 7 -9.57 13.26 -1.76
C GLU A 7 -8.14 13.55 -2.23
N SER A 8 -7.93 13.73 -3.54
CA SER A 8 -6.63 14.11 -4.12
C SER A 8 -6.13 15.44 -3.56
N TYR A 9 -7.02 16.44 -3.43
CA TYR A 9 -6.68 17.73 -2.82
C TYR A 9 -6.36 17.59 -1.33
N ARG A 10 -7.07 16.71 -0.60
CA ARG A 10 -6.78 16.41 0.81
C ARG A 10 -5.38 15.84 0.94
N VAL A 11 -5.04 14.78 0.19
CA VAL A 11 -3.71 14.15 0.20
C VAL A 11 -2.61 15.14 -0.17
N SER A 12 -2.83 15.92 -1.23
CA SER A 12 -1.87 16.94 -1.68
C SER A 12 -1.59 18.01 -0.62
N LYS A 13 -2.61 18.38 0.16
CA LYS A 13 -2.51 19.39 1.21
C LYS A 13 -1.90 18.84 2.50
N SER A 14 -2.31 17.65 2.95
CA SER A 14 -1.90 17.09 4.24
C SER A 14 -0.65 16.22 4.17
N GLU A 15 -0.39 15.55 3.04
CA GLU A 15 0.64 14.49 2.96
C GLU A 15 1.80 14.83 2.02
N LEU A 16 1.57 15.63 0.98
CA LEU A 16 2.56 15.96 -0.05
C LEU A 16 3.15 17.37 0.10
N ASP A 17 3.64 17.68 1.31
CA ASP A 17 4.31 18.95 1.62
C ASP A 17 3.43 20.19 1.36
N GLY A 18 2.10 20.00 1.36
CA GLY A 18 1.07 21.00 1.09
C GLY A 18 1.11 22.18 2.07
N ASP A 19 1.30 21.86 3.34
CA ASP A 19 1.28 22.76 4.49
C ASP A 19 2.58 23.55 4.71
N ARG A 20 3.66 23.19 3.99
CA ARG A 20 4.97 23.84 4.21
C ARG A 20 5.01 25.25 3.61
N ALA A 21 5.53 26.19 4.39
CA ALA A 21 5.52 27.64 4.16
C ALA A 21 5.88 28.08 2.72
N ARG A 22 5.26 29.19 2.30
CA ARG A 22 5.30 29.73 0.93
C ARG A 22 6.74 29.98 0.47
N VAL A 23 7.04 29.55 -0.75
CA VAL A 23 8.29 29.91 -1.42
C VAL A 23 8.05 31.16 -2.25
N TRP A 24 8.89 32.18 -2.06
CA TRP A 24 8.71 33.52 -2.64
C TRP A 24 9.00 33.61 -4.16
N SER A 25 9.64 32.60 -4.75
CA SER A 25 10.02 32.60 -6.16
C SER A 25 9.18 31.63 -6.98
N MET A 26 8.60 32.12 -8.08
CA MET A 26 7.79 31.33 -9.01
C MET A 26 8.53 30.09 -9.56
N ARG A 27 9.85 30.17 -9.78
CA ARG A 27 10.66 29.03 -10.25
C ARG A 27 10.69 27.89 -9.22
N LYS A 28 10.80 28.23 -7.95
CA LYS A 28 10.81 27.24 -6.85
C LYS A 28 9.42 26.66 -6.59
N VAL A 29 8.37 27.47 -6.76
CA VAL A 29 6.97 27.00 -6.68
C VAL A 29 6.70 25.94 -7.75
N ARG A 30 7.05 26.20 -9.02
CA ARG A 30 6.86 25.21 -10.10
C ARG A 30 7.64 23.92 -9.87
N GLY A 31 8.88 24.02 -9.37
CA GLY A 31 9.66 22.84 -9.00
C GLY A 31 8.97 22.01 -7.90
N LYS A 32 8.38 22.69 -6.91
CA LYS A 32 7.61 22.04 -5.84
C LYS A 32 6.34 21.36 -6.37
N GLU A 33 5.61 22.01 -7.26
CA GLU A 33 4.41 21.45 -7.91
C GLU A 33 4.73 20.21 -8.74
N LEU A 34 5.84 20.22 -9.48
CA LEU A 34 6.32 19.05 -10.22
C LEU A 34 6.60 17.88 -9.26
N CYS A 35 7.35 18.11 -8.19
CA CYS A 35 7.63 17.07 -7.19
C CYS A 35 6.35 16.52 -6.56
N ARG A 36 5.36 17.38 -6.26
CA ARG A 36 4.06 16.96 -5.73
C ARG A 36 3.29 16.09 -6.72
N MET A 37 3.28 16.46 -8.00
CA MET A 37 2.61 15.67 -9.04
C MET A 37 3.24 14.28 -9.18
N VAL A 38 4.58 14.20 -9.18
CA VAL A 38 5.31 12.92 -9.22
C VAL A 38 4.99 12.08 -7.98
N ALA A 39 5.05 12.68 -6.79
CA ALA A 39 4.77 11.99 -5.54
C ALA A 39 3.32 11.49 -5.45
N LEU A 40 2.36 12.26 -5.97
CA LEU A 40 0.96 11.87 -6.06
C LEU A 40 0.77 10.65 -6.98
N GLY A 41 1.49 10.59 -8.10
CA GLY A 41 1.51 9.42 -8.99
C GLY A 41 1.94 8.15 -8.27
N TYR A 42 3.06 8.22 -7.51
CA TYR A 42 3.52 7.09 -6.71
C TYR A 42 2.55 6.72 -5.59
N HIS A 43 1.91 7.70 -4.94
CA HIS A 43 0.90 7.45 -3.92
C HIS A 43 -0.26 6.63 -4.48
N PHE A 44 -0.82 7.03 -5.62
CA PHE A 44 -1.91 6.28 -6.26
C PHE A 44 -1.47 4.89 -6.72
N TYR A 45 -0.25 4.78 -7.28
CA TYR A 45 0.32 3.50 -7.67
C TYR A 45 0.41 2.53 -6.49
N LEU A 46 1.00 2.97 -5.37
CA LEU A 46 1.17 2.12 -4.19
C LEU A 46 -0.18 1.75 -3.58
N GLN A 47 -1.12 2.71 -3.50
CA GLN A 47 -2.48 2.44 -3.03
C GLN A 47 -3.18 1.38 -3.89
N THR A 48 -2.98 1.43 -5.21
CA THR A 48 -3.53 0.45 -6.16
C THR A 48 -2.91 -0.93 -5.94
N ALA A 49 -1.58 -1.00 -5.85
CA ALA A 49 -0.86 -2.25 -5.59
C ALA A 49 -1.34 -2.91 -4.30
N ILE A 50 -1.50 -2.13 -3.22
CA ILE A 50 -1.97 -2.64 -1.92
C ILE A 50 -3.41 -3.12 -2.02
N ASN A 51 -4.28 -2.40 -2.73
CA ASN A 51 -5.66 -2.83 -2.94
C ASN A 51 -5.72 -4.16 -3.70
N LYS A 52 -4.88 -4.37 -4.71
CA LYS A 52 -4.76 -5.68 -5.38
C LYS A 52 -4.33 -6.79 -4.43
N VAL A 53 -3.30 -6.53 -3.60
CA VAL A 53 -2.88 -7.51 -2.58
C VAL A 53 -4.02 -7.82 -1.60
N ARG A 54 -4.85 -6.82 -1.23
CA ARG A 54 -6.03 -7.04 -0.39
C ARG A 54 -7.06 -7.95 -1.08
N LEU A 55 -7.35 -7.71 -2.35
CA LEU A 55 -8.29 -8.53 -3.13
C LEU A 55 -7.76 -9.96 -3.29
N GLU A 56 -6.48 -10.12 -3.61
CA GLU A 56 -5.86 -11.43 -3.76
C GLU A 56 -5.82 -12.20 -2.43
N ALA A 57 -5.49 -11.52 -1.33
CA ALA A 57 -5.57 -12.12 0.01
C ALA A 57 -7.00 -12.55 0.37
N ALA A 58 -8.02 -11.79 -0.04
CA ALA A 58 -9.42 -12.16 0.15
C ALA A 58 -9.81 -13.38 -0.69
N ARG A 59 -9.37 -13.43 -1.96
CA ARG A 59 -9.59 -14.57 -2.86
C ARG A 59 -8.98 -15.85 -2.29
N LEU A 60 -7.71 -15.81 -1.88
CA LEU A 60 -7.00 -16.95 -1.31
C LEU A 60 -7.54 -17.38 0.06
N ALA A 61 -8.09 -16.45 0.85
CA ALA A 61 -8.76 -16.79 2.10
C ALA A 61 -10.07 -17.58 1.88
N ALA A 62 -10.76 -17.34 0.76
CA ALA A 62 -11.99 -18.03 0.38
C ALA A 62 -11.76 -19.33 -0.40
N ASP A 63 -10.55 -19.59 -0.88
CA ASP A 63 -10.22 -20.75 -1.70
C ASP A 63 -10.26 -22.06 -0.89
N GLU A 64 -11.16 -22.97 -1.26
CA GLU A 64 -11.35 -24.25 -0.59
C GLU A 64 -10.22 -25.26 -0.85
N SER A 65 -9.40 -25.04 -1.88
CA SER A 65 -8.26 -25.90 -2.21
C SER A 65 -7.06 -25.72 -1.27
N LEU A 66 -6.96 -24.57 -0.59
CA LEU A 66 -5.87 -24.26 0.33
C LEU A 66 -6.07 -24.90 1.71
N THR A 67 -4.96 -25.18 2.40
CA THR A 67 -4.99 -25.61 3.80
C THR A 67 -5.69 -24.57 4.68
N GLN A 68 -6.42 -25.00 5.71
CA GLN A 68 -7.07 -24.08 6.67
C GLN A 68 -6.07 -23.09 7.31
N GLN A 69 -4.82 -23.52 7.52
CA GLN A 69 -3.76 -22.66 8.05
C GLN A 69 -3.37 -21.54 7.06
N ASP A 70 -3.28 -21.85 5.77
CA ASP A 70 -2.90 -20.88 4.73
C ASP A 70 -4.02 -19.86 4.51
N ARG A 71 -5.29 -20.31 4.55
CA ARG A 71 -6.46 -19.43 4.49
C ARG A 71 -6.47 -18.43 5.66
N LYS A 72 -6.21 -18.90 6.88
CA LYS A 72 -6.09 -18.03 8.07
C LYS A 72 -4.95 -17.02 7.93
N ALA A 73 -3.82 -17.44 7.36
CA ALA A 73 -2.69 -16.54 7.13
C ALA A 73 -3.04 -15.43 6.11
N CYS A 74 -3.73 -15.78 5.01
CA CYS A 74 -4.20 -14.82 4.01
C CYS A 74 -5.22 -13.84 4.59
N ASP A 75 -6.19 -14.32 5.37
CA ASP A 75 -7.16 -13.47 6.07
C ASP A 75 -6.49 -12.52 7.08
N GLY A 76 -5.41 -12.97 7.73
CA GLY A 76 -4.60 -12.13 8.61
C GLY A 76 -3.92 -10.97 7.87
N VAL A 77 -3.38 -11.22 6.67
CA VAL A 77 -2.82 -10.16 5.80
C VAL A 77 -3.93 -9.18 5.39
N ARG A 78 -5.09 -9.69 4.96
CA ARG A 78 -6.24 -8.87 4.56
C ARG A 78 -6.69 -7.91 5.68
N LYS A 79 -6.95 -8.45 6.87
CA LYS A 79 -7.38 -7.66 8.05
C LYS A 79 -6.34 -6.63 8.45
N TRP A 80 -5.05 -6.96 8.35
CA TRP A 80 -4.00 -6.00 8.63
C TRP A 80 -3.99 -4.83 7.63
N LEU A 81 -4.11 -5.13 6.34
CA LEU A 81 -4.15 -4.10 5.30
C LEU A 81 -5.42 -3.25 5.36
N GLU A 82 -6.56 -3.81 5.81
CA GLU A 82 -7.79 -3.05 6.09
C GLU A 82 -7.61 -2.07 7.26
N ALA A 83 -6.85 -2.46 8.29
CA ALA A 83 -6.60 -1.62 9.47
C ALA A 83 -5.44 -0.63 9.31
N THR A 84 -4.60 -0.80 8.28
CA THR A 84 -3.36 -0.03 8.11
C THR A 84 -3.51 1.00 7.00
N THR A 85 -3.31 2.28 7.34
CA THR A 85 -3.26 3.36 6.33
C THR A 85 -1.99 3.25 5.48
N LEU A 86 -2.00 3.80 4.27
CA LEU A 86 -0.80 3.82 3.41
C LEU A 86 0.41 4.44 4.13
N ARG A 87 0.21 5.53 4.87
CA ARG A 87 1.26 6.12 5.71
C ARG A 87 1.79 5.16 6.76
N GLY A 88 0.90 4.45 7.46
CA GLY A 88 1.29 3.43 8.43
C GLY A 88 2.07 2.28 7.78
N LEU A 89 1.68 1.88 6.58
CA LEU A 89 2.39 0.87 5.80
C LEU A 89 3.77 1.36 5.34
N MET A 90 3.89 2.61 4.89
CA MET A 90 5.17 3.21 4.52
C MET A 90 6.11 3.35 5.73
N ALA A 91 5.56 3.70 6.90
CA ALA A 91 6.32 3.70 8.14
C ALA A 91 6.78 2.29 8.52
N TRP A 92 5.94 1.27 8.31
CA TRP A 92 6.33 -0.12 8.47
C TRP A 92 7.46 -0.48 7.49
N PHE A 93 7.37 -0.15 6.19
CA PHE A 93 8.44 -0.39 5.21
C PHE A 93 9.77 0.26 5.60
N ASN A 94 9.75 1.49 6.13
CA ASN A 94 10.95 2.16 6.62
C ASN A 94 11.62 1.43 7.80
N CYS A 95 10.84 0.65 8.56
CA CYS A 95 11.31 -0.14 9.70
C CYS A 95 11.62 -1.60 9.35
N VAL A 96 11.35 -2.05 8.12
CA VAL A 96 11.76 -3.41 7.68
C VAL A 96 13.25 -3.39 7.38
N GLU A 97 14.06 -3.56 8.41
CA GLU A 97 15.45 -3.98 8.25
C GLU A 97 15.45 -5.51 8.11
N THR A 98 15.92 -6.03 6.96
CA THR A 98 16.11 -7.47 6.76
C THR A 98 17.30 -7.95 7.60
N VAL A 99 17.13 -8.07 8.91
CA VAL A 99 18.16 -8.56 9.81
C VAL A 99 18.13 -10.08 9.81
N THR A 100 19.11 -10.71 9.16
CA THR A 100 19.31 -12.16 9.24
C THR A 100 19.93 -12.53 10.57
N VAL A 101 19.12 -13.00 11.52
CA VAL A 101 19.60 -13.45 12.83
C VAL A 101 20.19 -14.86 12.73
N GLN A 102 21.48 -15.02 13.06
CA GLN A 102 22.18 -16.31 13.00
C GLN A 102 21.88 -17.23 14.19
N ASN A 103 21.34 -16.71 15.30
CA ASN A 103 21.07 -17.48 16.52
C ASN A 103 19.67 -18.13 16.52
N GLU A 104 19.60 -19.46 16.71
CA GLU A 104 18.36 -20.25 16.69
C GLU A 104 17.30 -19.80 17.71
N PHE A 105 17.68 -19.42 18.93
CA PHE A 105 16.72 -19.01 19.97
C PHE A 105 16.09 -17.66 19.67
N ALA A 106 16.88 -16.70 19.20
CA ALA A 106 16.40 -15.39 18.78
C ALA A 106 15.51 -15.50 17.53
N ARG A 107 15.83 -16.43 16.63
CA ARG A 107 15.02 -16.76 15.44
C ARG A 107 13.64 -17.30 15.82
N LYS A 108 13.55 -18.17 16.83
CA LYS A 108 12.26 -18.71 17.33
C LYS A 108 11.38 -17.64 17.95
N ARG A 109 11.95 -16.70 18.73
CA ARG A 109 11.18 -15.59 19.35
C ARG A 109 10.75 -14.51 18.34
N TRP A 110 11.53 -14.29 17.28
CA TRP A 110 11.10 -13.40 16.19
C TRP A 110 10.05 -14.09 15.30
N SER A 111 10.08 -15.44 15.15
CA SER A 111 9.17 -16.20 14.27
C SER A 111 7.66 -16.14 14.59
N THR A 112 7.25 -15.41 15.62
CA THR A 112 5.84 -15.14 15.88
C THR A 112 5.22 -14.37 14.71
N GLU A 113 4.02 -14.82 14.33
CA GLU A 113 3.05 -14.37 13.30
C GLU A 113 3.35 -13.11 12.47
N MET A 114 3.85 -12.02 13.07
CA MET A 114 4.25 -10.79 12.38
C MET A 114 5.27 -11.04 11.25
N ILE A 115 6.37 -11.79 11.45
CA ILE A 115 7.29 -12.06 10.31
C ILE A 115 6.56 -12.80 9.20
N LYS A 116 5.80 -13.84 9.54
CA LYS A 116 5.20 -14.72 8.54
C LYS A 116 4.15 -13.99 7.71
N ARG A 117 3.33 -13.16 8.35
CA ARG A 117 2.37 -12.27 7.68
C ARG A 117 3.07 -11.28 6.78
N ASP A 118 4.13 -10.65 7.27
CA ASP A 118 4.91 -9.64 6.55
C ASP A 118 5.61 -10.23 5.33
N GLN A 119 6.21 -11.42 5.47
CA GLN A 119 6.79 -12.19 4.37
C GLN A 119 5.73 -12.61 3.35
N LEU A 120 4.56 -13.03 3.81
CA LEU A 120 3.44 -13.40 2.94
C LEU A 120 2.94 -12.18 2.16
N PHE A 121 2.80 -11.03 2.83
CA PHE A 121 2.45 -9.77 2.19
C PHE A 121 3.46 -9.38 1.11
N LEU A 122 4.77 -9.42 1.41
CA LEU A 122 5.81 -9.12 0.42
C LEU A 122 5.77 -10.10 -0.75
N LYS A 123 5.57 -11.40 -0.49
CA LYS A 123 5.45 -12.41 -1.54
C LYS A 123 4.26 -12.13 -2.46
N MET A 124 3.12 -11.73 -1.90
CA MET A 124 1.94 -11.33 -2.68
C MET A 124 2.20 -10.02 -3.44
N LEU A 125 2.86 -9.04 -2.82
CA LEU A 125 3.18 -7.76 -3.46
C LEU A 125 4.10 -7.94 -4.67
N TYR A 126 5.08 -8.84 -4.58
CA TYR A 126 6.00 -9.17 -5.67
C TYR A 126 5.45 -10.20 -6.67
N SER A 127 4.21 -10.66 -6.53
CA SER A 127 3.62 -11.56 -7.54
C SER A 127 3.38 -10.81 -8.85
N GLU A 128 3.55 -11.51 -9.98
CA GLU A 128 3.39 -10.92 -11.30
C GLU A 128 1.99 -10.33 -11.51
N GLU A 129 0.96 -10.97 -10.94
CA GLU A 129 -0.45 -10.56 -11.01
C GLU A 129 -0.69 -9.18 -10.38
N VAL A 130 0.00 -8.89 -9.27
CA VAL A 130 -0.09 -7.58 -8.60
C VAL A 130 0.74 -6.53 -9.33
N GLN A 131 1.87 -6.91 -9.92
CA GLN A 131 2.77 -6.01 -10.65
C GLN A 131 2.29 -5.65 -12.06
N THR A 132 1.42 -6.45 -12.69
CA THR A 132 0.79 -6.08 -13.96
C THR A 132 -0.31 -5.05 -13.73
N PHE A 133 -0.12 -3.81 -14.16
CA PHE A 133 -1.12 -2.75 -14.07
C PHE A 133 -1.89 -2.61 -15.39
N ASN A 134 -3.19 -2.81 -15.32
CA ASN A 134 -4.14 -2.47 -16.36
C ASN A 134 -4.75 -1.09 -16.07
N ALA A 135 -5.19 -0.39 -17.12
CA ALA A 135 -5.86 0.91 -16.99
C ALA A 135 -7.08 0.85 -16.04
N LYS A 136 -7.76 -0.29 -16.00
CA LYS A 136 -8.90 -0.55 -15.10
C LYS A 136 -8.54 -0.55 -13.61
N ASP A 137 -7.31 -0.92 -13.26
CA ASP A 137 -6.89 -0.99 -11.85
C ASP A 137 -6.71 0.40 -11.24
N LEU A 138 -6.30 1.36 -12.08
CA LEU A 138 -6.27 2.78 -11.73
C LEU A 138 -7.69 3.34 -11.62
N GLU A 139 -8.62 2.89 -12.46
CA GLU A 139 -10.04 3.23 -12.41
C GLU A 139 -10.82 2.58 -11.26
N GLU A 140 -10.26 1.57 -10.58
CA GLU A 140 -10.87 0.92 -9.41
C GLU A 140 -10.28 1.43 -8.09
N THR A 141 -9.00 1.81 -8.09
CA THR A 141 -8.35 2.49 -6.94
C THR A 141 -8.77 3.95 -6.84
N LEU A 142 -9.13 4.54 -7.97
CA LEU A 142 -9.96 5.73 -7.99
C LEU A 142 -11.42 5.25 -8.05
N PRO A 143 -12.39 5.76 -7.27
CA PRO A 143 -13.72 5.15 -7.21
C PRO A 143 -14.52 5.29 -8.52
N ALA A 144 -15.34 4.28 -8.79
CA ALA A 144 -16.12 4.03 -10.00
C ALA A 144 -16.82 5.27 -10.62
N GLU A 145 -17.00 5.24 -11.93
CA GLU A 145 -17.90 6.15 -12.63
C GLU A 145 -19.34 5.76 -12.32
N ASP A 146 -19.97 6.47 -11.39
CA ASP A 146 -21.43 6.47 -11.29
C ASP A 146 -21.95 7.12 -12.58
N SER A 147 -22.48 6.28 -13.46
CA SER A 147 -23.36 6.72 -14.53
C SER A 147 -24.67 7.19 -13.89
N GLU A 148 -25.06 8.42 -14.26
CA GLU A 148 -26.30 9.15 -13.95
C GLU A 148 -26.34 10.00 -12.68
#